data_AF-E9H5N6-F1
#
_entry.id   AF-E9H5N6-F1
#
_cell.length_a   1.000
_cell.length_b   1.000
_cell.length_c   1.000
_cell.angle_alpha   90.00
_cell.angle_beta   90.00
_cell.angle_gamma   90.00
#
_symmetry.space_group_name_H-M   'P 1'
#
loop_
_entity.id
_entity.type
_entity.pdbx_description
1 polymer ?
#
loop_
_entity_poly.entity_id
_entity_poly.type
_entity_poly.pdbx_seq_one_letter_code
_entity_poly.pdbx_strand_id
1 'polypeptide(L)'
;MARLTAVFFCLMLILSCGTIFSSALTTFSLEDKLHELEVRLEAKIEAKNAQLEEKVAQLEAQLELNNELRQELALKVIQLEAKNVQLEVKIQDQERILTSLLEAAELPVSTDSKLFPVKKEISIRSTGKSGIPRTCRELRAADPSLSSGMHWIDPDGQGVGDNPIYVYCDMTSGSTSLLHDSESSLNVGHCAEAGCYSRPINYNSSIGQIKALMELSTECHQSIKYDCNFSPFKLNGVAYSWWNDREGNAQHFWSGSNTDGVHTCQCGIDGNCVDSAVKCNCDTISPIQLVDDGVITDKNVLPVTRLNFGRTQLETSSGVHTLGRLVCTGSVTLTGLPSSCADLQMIGHTLNGFYSVVGSAKMESVYCDFTKLPDDAGFQKWIGYADVKSAPVHFYVQRNSSFYPQNTPIPFELVVMNEGNAMNLTSGKFTAPRPGTYYFSFAGVARLSSSSSSVSLSSYLYLNGKLIGSSNVDETNTPVVQYSVLTLQSTLNLKKDDQVWVTISYPSGTSSFLSDSIYHYTHFTGFMLEEEIGASL
;
A
#
# COMPACT_ATOMS: atom_id res chain seq x y z
N MET A 1 -1.14 -80.70 -2.12
CA MET A 1 -1.99 -81.89 -2.39
C MET A 1 -3.42 -81.38 -2.51
N ALA A 2 -4.10 -81.25 -3.64
CA ALA A 2 -4.33 -82.19 -4.72
C ALA A 2 -4.69 -81.42 -6.01
N ARG A 3 -3.68 -81.00 -6.79
CA ARG A 3 -3.82 -80.53 -8.19
C ARG A 3 -2.52 -80.75 -8.98
N LEU A 4 -1.76 -81.79 -8.61
CA LEU A 4 -0.45 -82.11 -9.24
C LEU A 4 -0.41 -83.50 -9.88
N THR A 5 -1.54 -84.20 -9.95
CA THR A 5 -1.63 -85.59 -10.48
C THR A 5 -2.29 -85.68 -11.86
N ALA A 6 -2.68 -84.56 -12.48
CA ALA A 6 -3.37 -84.58 -13.79
C ALA A 6 -2.47 -84.27 -15.00
N VAL A 7 -1.27 -83.72 -14.80
CA VAL A 7 -0.34 -83.36 -15.90
C VAL A 7 0.63 -84.51 -16.23
N PHE A 8 0.84 -85.44 -15.29
CA PHE A 8 1.79 -86.55 -15.42
C PHE A 8 1.35 -87.67 -16.38
N PHE A 9 0.07 -87.73 -16.77
CA PHE A 9 -0.47 -88.85 -17.57
C PHE A 9 -0.56 -88.57 -19.08
N CYS A 10 -0.35 -87.33 -19.53
CA CYS A 10 -0.51 -86.96 -20.94
C CYS A 10 0.81 -86.98 -21.75
N LEU A 11 1.97 -87.16 -21.10
CA LEU A 11 3.29 -87.13 -21.75
C LEU A 11 3.93 -88.52 -21.96
N MET A 12 3.19 -89.61 -21.73
CA MET A 12 3.67 -90.99 -21.92
C MET A 12 3.25 -91.64 -23.25
N LEU A 13 2.80 -90.86 -24.24
CA LEU A 13 2.25 -91.41 -25.50
C LEU A 13 2.89 -90.90 -26.81
N ILE A 14 4.02 -90.19 -26.77
CA ILE A 14 4.73 -89.76 -27.99
C ILE A 14 6.23 -90.08 -27.90
N LEU A 15 6.57 -91.33 -27.57
CA LEU A 15 7.94 -91.86 -27.63
C LEU A 15 7.91 -93.32 -28.10
N SER A 16 7.54 -93.53 -29.37
CA SER A 16 7.80 -94.79 -30.07
C SER A 16 7.75 -94.62 -31.60
N CYS A 17 8.78 -94.01 -32.19
CA CYS A 17 9.42 -94.53 -33.40
C CYS A 17 10.63 -93.67 -33.76
N GLY A 18 11.81 -94.28 -33.87
CA GLY A 18 13.03 -93.60 -34.31
C GLY A 18 13.04 -93.30 -35.80
N THR A 19 13.93 -92.41 -36.24
CA THR A 19 15.18 -92.76 -36.95
C THR A 19 15.85 -91.53 -37.61
N ILE A 20 17.17 -91.47 -37.44
CA ILE A 20 18.21 -91.07 -38.42
C ILE A 20 18.51 -89.56 -38.67
N PHE A 21 19.70 -89.20 -38.16
CA PHE A 21 20.80 -88.36 -38.69
C PHE A 21 20.68 -86.85 -38.98
N SER A 22 21.63 -86.15 -38.30
CA SER A 22 22.46 -85.03 -38.76
C SER A 22 21.86 -83.62 -38.82
N SER A 23 22.02 -82.88 -37.71
CA SER A 23 22.53 -81.50 -37.77
C SER A 23 23.16 -81.13 -36.44
N ALA A 24 24.30 -80.42 -36.49
CA ALA A 24 24.91 -79.80 -35.34
C ALA A 24 23.99 -78.67 -34.86
N LEU A 25 23.19 -78.94 -33.83
CA LEU A 25 22.62 -77.94 -32.95
C LEU A 25 22.58 -78.54 -31.55
N THR A 26 23.20 -77.83 -30.61
CA THR A 26 23.19 -78.12 -29.18
C THR A 26 21.75 -78.34 -28.68
N THR A 27 21.35 -79.59 -28.49
CA THR A 27 20.11 -79.95 -27.81
C THR A 27 20.32 -79.77 -26.31
N PHE A 28 20.06 -78.57 -25.79
CA PHE A 28 19.78 -78.41 -24.36
C PHE A 28 18.50 -79.21 -24.07
N SER A 29 18.58 -80.24 -23.20
CA SER A 29 17.42 -81.05 -22.85
C SER A 29 16.34 -80.13 -22.26
N LEU A 30 15.08 -80.38 -22.58
CA LEU A 30 13.95 -79.62 -22.02
C LEU A 30 13.93 -79.69 -20.48
N GLU A 31 14.49 -80.78 -19.92
CA GLU A 31 14.67 -81.00 -18.48
C GLU A 31 15.68 -80.04 -17.86
N ASP A 32 16.80 -79.73 -18.53
CA ASP A 32 17.82 -78.80 -18.03
C ASP A 32 17.26 -77.36 -17.94
N LYS A 33 16.46 -76.96 -18.94
CA LYS A 33 15.79 -75.65 -18.95
C LYS A 33 14.69 -75.56 -17.91
N LEU A 34 13.98 -76.66 -17.63
CA LEU A 34 12.95 -76.72 -16.60
C LEU A 34 13.59 -76.60 -15.21
N HIS A 35 14.70 -77.30 -14.98
CA HIS A 35 15.45 -77.21 -13.73
C HIS A 35 16.05 -75.80 -13.51
N GLU A 36 16.60 -75.17 -14.57
CA GLU A 36 17.10 -73.79 -14.48
C GLU A 36 15.98 -72.79 -14.17
N LEU A 37 14.77 -73.00 -14.69
CA LEU A 37 13.59 -72.18 -14.40
C LEU A 37 13.10 -72.37 -12.95
N GLU A 38 13.10 -73.60 -12.44
CA GLU A 38 12.75 -73.89 -11.04
C GLU A 38 13.72 -73.20 -10.07
N VAL A 39 15.03 -73.33 -10.30
CA VAL A 39 16.05 -72.68 -9.48
C VAL A 39 15.94 -71.15 -9.52
N ARG A 40 15.69 -70.56 -10.70
CA ARG A 40 15.46 -69.11 -10.82
C ARG A 40 14.17 -68.65 -10.15
N LEU A 41 13.13 -69.49 -10.14
CA LEU A 41 11.86 -69.17 -9.51
C LEU A 41 11.99 -69.22 -7.98
N GLU A 42 12.65 -70.25 -7.44
CA GLU A 42 12.94 -70.36 -6.00
C GLU A 42 13.80 -69.19 -5.51
N ALA A 43 14.88 -68.85 -6.24
CA ALA A 43 15.71 -67.71 -5.89
C ALA A 43 14.93 -66.37 -5.91
N LYS A 44 13.99 -66.20 -6.84
CA LYS A 44 13.10 -65.02 -6.88
C LYS A 44 12.10 -65.00 -5.74
N ILE A 45 11.55 -66.15 -5.36
CA ILE A 45 10.62 -66.27 -4.22
C ILE A 45 11.35 -65.94 -2.92
N GLU A 46 12.55 -66.47 -2.74
CA GLU A 46 13.36 -66.25 -1.55
C GLU A 46 13.79 -64.77 -1.42
N ALA A 47 14.21 -64.14 -2.52
CA ALA A 47 14.50 -62.71 -2.54
C ALA A 47 13.26 -61.84 -2.23
N LYS A 48 12.08 -62.22 -2.73
CA LYS A 48 10.83 -61.51 -2.41
C LYS A 48 10.40 -61.70 -0.97
N ASN A 49 10.60 -62.89 -0.41
CA ASN A 49 10.29 -63.19 1.00
C ASN A 49 11.20 -62.36 1.92
N ALA A 50 12.50 -62.27 1.62
CA ALA A 50 13.42 -61.42 2.38
C ALA A 50 13.00 -59.93 2.33
N GLN A 51 12.61 -59.41 1.16
CA GLN A 51 12.08 -58.05 1.04
C GLN A 51 10.76 -57.84 1.80
N LEU A 52 9.92 -58.87 1.89
CA LEU A 52 8.66 -58.80 2.62
C LEU A 52 8.91 -58.78 4.14
N GLU A 53 9.83 -59.61 4.63
CA GLU A 53 10.23 -59.63 6.03
C GLU A 53 10.84 -58.29 6.48
N GLU A 54 11.68 -57.67 5.63
CA GLU A 54 12.22 -56.33 5.90
C GLU A 54 11.11 -55.27 6.02
N LYS A 55 10.13 -55.30 5.11
CA LYS A 55 8.98 -54.37 5.18
C LYS A 55 8.09 -54.60 6.40
N VAL A 56 7.90 -55.86 6.81
CA VAL A 56 7.14 -56.20 8.02
C VAL A 56 7.86 -55.65 9.25
N ALA A 57 9.18 -55.85 9.35
CA ALA A 57 9.97 -55.29 10.45
C ALA A 57 9.92 -53.75 10.50
N GLN A 58 9.95 -53.07 9.34
CA GLN A 58 9.81 -51.62 9.27
C GLN A 58 8.42 -51.14 9.73
N LEU A 59 7.35 -51.84 9.34
CA LEU A 59 5.98 -51.52 9.75
C LEU A 59 5.76 -51.76 11.25
N GLU A 60 6.34 -52.83 11.80
CA GLU A 60 6.28 -53.12 13.24
C GLU A 60 6.98 -52.02 14.06
N ALA A 61 8.17 -51.59 13.63
CA ALA A 61 8.87 -50.47 14.27
C ALA A 61 8.07 -49.14 14.16
N GLN A 62 7.43 -48.88 13.03
CA GLN A 62 6.59 -47.70 12.84
C GLN A 62 5.31 -47.75 13.69
N LEU A 63 4.74 -48.94 13.90
CA LEU A 63 3.60 -49.14 14.78
C LEU A 63 3.97 -48.86 16.25
N GLU A 64 5.15 -49.30 16.67
CA GLU A 64 5.66 -49.07 18.03
C GLU A 64 5.88 -47.58 18.30
N LEU A 65 6.53 -46.86 17.37
CA LEU A 65 6.70 -45.40 17.46
C LEU A 65 5.35 -44.65 17.51
N ASN A 66 4.36 -45.06 16.70
CA ASN A 66 3.03 -44.46 16.72
C ASN A 66 2.31 -44.69 18.06
N ASN A 67 2.52 -45.84 18.70
CA ASN A 67 1.96 -46.13 20.01
C ASN A 67 2.59 -45.25 21.10
N GLU A 68 3.91 -45.04 21.06
CA GLU A 68 4.60 -44.11 21.97
C GLU A 68 4.10 -42.68 21.80
N LEU A 69 3.99 -42.20 20.56
CA LEU A 69 3.49 -40.85 20.25
C LEU A 69 2.05 -40.66 20.74
N ARG A 70 1.21 -41.68 20.60
CA ARG A 70 -0.17 -41.67 21.12
C ARG A 70 -0.21 -41.58 22.64
N GLN A 71 0.68 -42.28 23.34
CA GLN A 71 0.78 -42.20 24.81
C GLN A 71 1.24 -40.82 25.26
N GLU A 72 2.25 -40.23 24.60
CA GLU A 72 2.71 -38.88 24.91
C GLU A 72 1.59 -37.83 24.67
N LEU A 73 0.85 -37.98 23.58
CA LEU A 73 -0.26 -37.09 23.26
C LEU A 73 -1.38 -37.20 24.31
N ALA A 74 -1.72 -38.41 24.75
CA ALA A 74 -2.72 -38.63 25.81
C ALA A 74 -2.30 -37.96 27.14
N LEU A 75 -1.01 -38.05 27.51
CA LEU A 75 -0.45 -37.37 28.67
C LEU A 75 -0.55 -35.83 28.57
N LYS A 76 -0.26 -35.27 27.39
CA LYS A 76 -0.39 -33.83 27.15
C LYS A 76 -1.83 -33.35 27.22
N VAL A 77 -2.79 -34.14 26.71
CA VAL A 77 -4.22 -33.83 26.80
C VAL A 77 -4.66 -33.75 28.26
N ILE A 78 -4.29 -34.74 29.08
CA ILE A 78 -4.60 -34.74 30.53
C ILE A 78 -3.99 -33.50 31.23
N GLN A 79 -2.76 -33.11 30.87
CA GLN A 79 -2.14 -31.90 31.42
C GLN A 79 -2.88 -30.61 31.02
N LEU A 80 -3.35 -30.53 29.77
CA LEU A 80 -4.11 -29.38 29.28
C LEU A 80 -5.49 -29.30 29.95
N GLU A 81 -6.17 -30.44 30.12
CA GLU A 81 -7.44 -30.53 30.84
C GLU A 81 -7.28 -30.06 32.29
N ALA A 82 -6.22 -30.50 32.99
CA ALA A 82 -5.92 -30.04 34.34
C ALA A 82 -5.66 -28.52 34.41
N LYS A 83 -4.94 -27.96 33.44
CA LYS A 83 -4.73 -26.51 33.34
C LYS A 83 -6.02 -25.75 33.05
N ASN A 84 -6.91 -26.28 32.21
CA ASN A 84 -8.22 -25.68 31.94
C ASN A 84 -9.06 -25.61 33.20
N VAL A 85 -9.14 -26.69 33.98
CA VAL A 85 -9.84 -26.68 35.27
C VAL A 85 -9.23 -25.65 36.21
N GLN A 86 -7.90 -25.52 36.24
CA GLN A 86 -7.23 -24.51 37.06
C GLN A 86 -7.55 -23.07 36.62
N LEU A 87 -7.67 -22.83 35.31
CA LEU A 87 -8.08 -21.53 34.77
C LEU A 87 -9.54 -21.21 35.09
N GLU A 88 -10.44 -22.19 35.00
CA GLU A 88 -11.86 -22.02 35.38
C GLU A 88 -12.00 -21.61 36.84
N VAL A 89 -11.25 -22.23 37.75
CA VAL A 89 -11.23 -21.85 39.17
C VAL A 89 -10.75 -20.40 39.34
N LYS A 90 -9.70 -19.99 38.63
CA LYS A 90 -9.20 -18.61 38.69
C LYS A 90 -10.21 -17.59 38.15
N ILE A 91 -10.95 -17.95 37.10
CA ILE A 91 -12.02 -17.10 36.54
C ILE A 91 -13.15 -16.96 37.57
N GLN A 92 -13.58 -18.05 38.21
CA GLN A 92 -14.59 -18.01 39.28
C GLN A 92 -14.13 -17.16 40.47
N ASP A 93 -12.86 -17.23 40.86
CA ASP A 93 -12.30 -16.39 41.92
C ASP A 93 -12.31 -14.90 41.51
N GLN A 94 -11.95 -14.59 40.27
CA GLN A 94 -12.02 -13.22 39.74
C GLN A 94 -13.46 -12.70 39.65
N GLU A 95 -14.41 -13.53 39.26
CA GLU A 95 -15.84 -13.20 39.24
C GLU A 95 -16.34 -12.91 40.66
N ARG A 96 -15.95 -13.72 41.64
CA ARG A 96 -16.32 -13.52 43.04
C ARG A 96 -15.75 -12.21 43.61
N ILE A 97 -14.49 -11.91 43.30
CA ILE A 97 -13.87 -10.63 43.67
C ILE A 97 -14.63 -9.47 43.00
N LEU A 98 -14.96 -9.60 41.72
CA LEU A 98 -15.73 -8.58 40.99
C LEU A 98 -17.11 -8.35 41.60
N THR A 99 -17.83 -9.40 41.99
CA THR A 99 -19.12 -9.31 42.69
C THR A 99 -18.97 -8.58 44.03
N SER A 100 -17.95 -8.92 44.82
CA SER A 100 -17.72 -8.26 46.11
C SER A 100 -17.38 -6.76 45.98
N LEU A 101 -16.66 -6.38 44.91
CA LEU A 101 -16.33 -4.98 44.60
C LEU A 101 -17.56 -4.20 44.10
N LEU A 102 -18.48 -4.87 43.39
CA LEU A 102 -19.75 -4.28 42.93
C LEU A 102 -20.72 -4.06 44.09
N GLU A 103 -20.81 -4.99 45.04
CA GLU A 103 -21.62 -4.85 46.26
C GLU A 103 -21.10 -3.71 47.15
N ALA A 104 -19.77 -3.55 47.26
CA ALA A 104 -19.15 -2.45 47.99
C ALA A 104 -19.39 -1.05 47.37
N ALA A 105 -19.91 -0.99 46.14
CA ALA A 105 -20.17 0.24 45.40
C ALA A 105 -21.66 0.66 45.37
N GLU A 106 -22.55 -0.02 46.13
CA GLU A 106 -24.00 0.27 46.23
C GLU A 106 -24.75 0.36 44.88
N LEU A 107 -24.46 -0.52 43.91
CA LEU A 107 -25.25 -0.66 42.67
C LEU A 107 -26.22 -1.87 42.77
N PRO A 108 -27.47 -1.78 42.27
CA PRO A 108 -28.46 -2.83 42.44
C PRO A 108 -28.17 -4.06 41.55
N VAL A 109 -28.17 -5.25 42.16
CA VAL A 109 -28.02 -6.54 41.47
C VAL A 109 -29.39 -6.97 40.92
N SER A 110 -29.50 -7.06 39.59
CA SER A 110 -30.61 -7.71 38.90
C SER A 110 -30.14 -9.08 38.40
N THR A 111 -30.77 -10.13 38.92
CA THR A 111 -30.68 -11.50 38.43
C THR A 111 -31.57 -11.65 37.21
N ASP A 112 -31.02 -11.51 36.01
CA ASP A 112 -31.62 -12.15 34.84
C ASP A 112 -30.53 -12.59 33.86
N SER A 113 -30.49 -13.91 33.65
CA SER A 113 -29.55 -14.61 32.79
C SER A 113 -29.91 -14.37 31.32
N LYS A 114 -29.19 -13.47 30.65
CA LYS A 114 -28.91 -13.51 29.19
C LYS A 114 -27.94 -12.39 28.80
N LEU A 115 -26.72 -12.81 28.46
CA LEU A 115 -25.75 -12.15 27.57
C LEU A 115 -25.48 -10.65 27.83
N PHE A 116 -24.55 -10.35 28.73
CA PHE A 116 -23.86 -9.06 28.72
C PHE A 116 -22.80 -9.06 27.60
N PRO A 117 -22.85 -8.15 26.61
CA PRO A 117 -21.66 -7.77 25.87
C PRO A 117 -20.76 -6.97 26.84
N VAL A 118 -19.51 -7.40 26.98
CA VAL A 118 -18.50 -6.71 27.78
C VAL A 118 -18.19 -5.36 27.13
N LYS A 119 -18.94 -4.31 27.50
CA LYS A 119 -18.43 -2.94 27.51
C LYS A 119 -17.84 -2.69 28.89
N LYS A 120 -16.54 -2.94 29.03
CA LYS A 120 -15.77 -2.38 30.13
C LYS A 120 -14.60 -1.63 29.52
N GLU A 121 -14.80 -0.33 29.31
CA GLU A 121 -13.70 0.61 29.17
C GLU A 121 -12.79 0.42 30.36
N ILE A 122 -11.60 -0.12 30.12
CA ILE A 122 -10.53 -0.12 31.10
C ILE A 122 -9.98 1.31 31.10
N SER A 123 -10.58 2.18 31.92
CA SER A 123 -9.92 3.41 32.33
C SER A 123 -8.77 3.04 33.27
N ILE A 124 -7.62 2.73 32.67
CA ILE A 124 -6.36 2.71 33.41
C ILE A 124 -6.10 4.17 33.78
N ARG A 125 -6.15 4.47 35.08
CA ARG A 125 -5.62 5.73 35.63
C ARG A 125 -4.12 5.77 35.38
N SER A 126 -3.75 6.28 34.22
CA SER A 126 -2.43 6.80 33.92
C SER A 126 -2.57 8.30 33.69
N THR A 127 -1.69 9.04 34.33
CA THR A 127 -1.57 10.49 34.28
C THR A 127 -1.47 11.00 32.83
N GLY A 128 -2.52 11.69 32.36
CA GLY A 128 -2.48 12.67 31.26
C GLY A 128 -2.01 12.18 29.88
N LYS A 129 -2.98 11.98 28.97
CA LYS A 129 -2.80 11.69 27.53
C LYS A 129 -2.02 10.41 27.20
N SER A 130 -2.72 9.30 26.98
CA SER A 130 -2.40 8.43 25.84
C SER A 130 -3.57 7.51 25.56
N GLY A 131 -4.16 7.61 24.36
CA GLY A 131 -5.07 6.58 23.85
C GLY A 131 -4.31 5.28 23.55
N ILE A 132 -5.04 4.24 23.15
CA ILE A 132 -4.42 2.99 22.67
C ILE A 132 -3.54 3.33 21.44
N PRO A 133 -2.27 2.91 21.39
CA PRO A 133 -1.41 3.18 20.24
C PRO A 133 -1.94 2.54 18.96
N ARG A 134 -1.71 3.16 17.79
CA ARG A 134 -2.29 2.66 16.53
C ARG A 134 -1.51 1.50 15.93
N THR A 135 -0.23 1.37 16.27
CA THR A 135 0.64 0.30 15.76
C THR A 135 1.56 -0.23 16.87
N CYS A 136 2.10 -1.44 16.70
CA CYS A 136 3.13 -1.97 17.58
C CYS A 136 4.39 -1.10 17.63
N ARG A 137 4.71 -0.40 16.54
CA ARG A 137 5.81 0.56 16.48
C ARG A 137 5.55 1.77 17.37
N GLU A 138 4.35 2.36 17.31
CA GLU A 138 3.95 3.45 18.19
C GLU A 138 3.97 3.00 19.66
N LEU A 139 3.45 1.80 19.94
CA LEU A 139 3.46 1.21 21.28
C LEU A 139 4.90 1.04 21.81
N ARG A 140 5.80 0.49 21.00
CA ARG A 140 7.23 0.35 21.32
C ARG A 140 7.90 1.71 21.58
N ALA A 141 7.57 2.72 20.78
CA ALA A 141 8.14 4.06 20.93
C ALA A 141 7.64 4.75 22.22
N ALA A 142 6.38 4.50 22.60
CA ALA A 142 5.78 5.02 23.82
C ALA A 142 6.32 4.33 25.08
N ASP A 143 6.54 3.00 25.02
CA ASP A 143 7.14 2.23 26.13
C ASP A 143 8.20 1.23 25.62
N PRO A 144 9.48 1.66 25.55
CA PRO A 144 10.59 0.82 25.13
C PRO A 144 10.90 -0.36 26.05
N SER A 145 10.29 -0.44 27.24
CA SER A 145 10.52 -1.52 28.20
C SER A 145 9.65 -2.77 27.93
N LEU A 146 8.66 -2.66 27.06
CA LEU A 146 7.77 -3.76 26.71
C LEU A 146 8.51 -4.88 25.98
N SER A 147 8.21 -6.13 26.37
CA SER A 147 8.67 -7.32 25.67
C SER A 147 7.76 -7.68 24.50
N SER A 148 8.31 -8.36 23.49
CA SER A 148 7.53 -8.95 22.40
C SER A 148 6.43 -9.86 22.95
N GLY A 149 5.24 -9.81 22.36
CA GLY A 149 4.06 -10.50 22.87
C GLY A 149 2.76 -9.98 22.28
N MET A 150 1.64 -10.42 22.83
CA MET A 150 0.32 -9.98 22.40
C MET A 150 -0.05 -8.66 23.08
N HIS A 151 -0.47 -7.67 22.29
CA HIS A 151 -0.83 -6.33 22.76
C HIS A 151 -2.06 -5.80 22.02
N TRP A 152 -2.75 -4.84 22.64
CA TRP A 152 -3.84 -4.11 22.00
C TRP A 152 -3.30 -2.90 21.24
N ILE A 153 -3.78 -2.73 20.02
CA ILE A 153 -3.55 -1.54 19.19
C ILE A 153 -4.87 -1.10 18.56
N ASP A 154 -4.94 0.17 18.15
CA ASP A 154 -6.13 0.74 17.51
C ASP A 154 -5.80 1.48 16.20
N PRO A 155 -5.49 0.75 15.11
CA PRO A 155 -5.04 1.33 13.84
C PRO A 155 -5.91 2.44 13.22
N ASP A 156 -7.22 2.28 13.17
CA ASP A 156 -8.15 3.30 12.62
C ASP A 156 -8.35 4.50 13.57
N GLY A 157 -8.08 4.30 14.86
CA GLY A 157 -7.93 5.33 15.87
C GLY A 157 -9.02 5.28 16.94
N GLN A 158 -8.68 5.78 18.14
CA GLN A 158 -9.55 5.70 19.31
C GLN A 158 -10.95 6.25 19.07
N GLY A 159 -11.94 5.35 19.09
CA GLY A 159 -13.36 5.70 18.94
C GLY A 159 -13.77 5.98 17.49
N VAL A 160 -12.96 5.58 16.52
CA VAL A 160 -13.21 5.65 15.08
C VAL A 160 -13.41 4.22 14.56
N GLY A 161 -14.31 4.03 13.60
CA GLY A 161 -14.43 2.73 12.93
C GLY A 161 -14.77 1.56 13.85
N ASP A 162 -13.90 0.55 13.86
CA ASP A 162 -14.07 -0.70 14.58
C ASP A 162 -13.35 -0.69 15.95
N ASN A 163 -13.64 -1.66 16.82
CA ASN A 163 -12.95 -1.76 18.11
C ASN A 163 -11.44 -2.10 17.94
N PRO A 164 -10.59 -1.73 18.92
CA PRO A 164 -9.18 -2.10 18.95
C PRO A 164 -8.94 -3.59 18.73
N ILE A 165 -7.78 -3.93 18.17
CA ILE A 165 -7.41 -5.31 17.82
C ILE A 165 -6.27 -5.85 18.69
N TYR A 166 -6.29 -7.16 18.94
CA TYR A 166 -5.29 -7.85 19.75
C TYR A 166 -4.31 -8.62 18.85
N VAL A 167 -3.07 -8.13 18.78
CA VAL A 167 -2.08 -8.53 17.77
C VAL A 167 -0.77 -8.94 18.42
N TYR A 168 0.08 -9.67 17.69
CA TYR A 168 1.43 -9.94 18.17
C TYR A 168 2.35 -8.79 17.75
N CYS A 169 2.94 -8.11 18.74
CA CYS A 169 3.97 -7.12 18.53
C CYS A 169 5.35 -7.73 18.78
N ASP A 170 6.22 -7.66 17.77
CA ASP A 170 7.65 -7.86 18.01
C ASP A 170 8.26 -6.52 18.42
N MET A 171 8.59 -6.36 19.70
CA MET A 171 9.19 -5.12 20.23
C MET A 171 10.66 -4.95 19.82
N THR A 172 11.29 -5.98 19.24
CA THR A 172 12.65 -5.88 18.71
C THR A 172 12.66 -5.13 17.38
N SER A 173 11.75 -5.48 16.47
CA SER A 173 11.60 -4.85 15.15
C SER A 173 10.58 -3.70 15.13
N GLY A 174 9.59 -3.74 16.03
CA GLY A 174 8.39 -2.90 16.00
C GLY A 174 7.30 -3.42 15.05
N SER A 175 7.40 -4.67 14.58
CA SER A 175 6.46 -5.27 13.62
C SER A 175 5.14 -5.68 14.28
N THR A 176 4.05 -5.56 13.53
CA THR A 176 2.71 -6.01 13.91
C THR A 176 2.35 -7.26 13.13
N SER A 177 1.98 -8.35 13.80
CA SER A 177 1.53 -9.60 13.16
C SER A 177 0.08 -9.92 13.51
N LEU A 178 -0.75 -10.15 12.48
CA LEU A 178 -2.17 -10.44 12.60
C LEU A 178 -2.44 -11.94 12.57
N LEU A 179 -3.17 -12.43 13.56
CA LEU A 179 -3.49 -13.85 13.72
C LEU A 179 -4.72 -14.24 12.90
N HIS A 180 -4.75 -15.47 12.41
CA HIS A 180 -5.90 -16.05 11.72
C HIS A 180 -6.05 -17.56 12.00
N ASP A 181 -7.19 -18.13 11.62
CA ASP A 181 -7.59 -19.51 11.90
C ASP A 181 -6.98 -20.59 10.99
N SER A 182 -5.95 -20.26 10.21
CA SER A 182 -5.42 -21.14 9.16
C SER A 182 -3.88 -21.10 9.07
N GLU A 183 -3.22 -20.87 10.20
CA GLU A 183 -1.76 -20.81 10.31
C GLU A 183 -1.07 -22.19 10.25
N SER A 184 -1.80 -23.27 10.51
CA SER A 184 -1.29 -24.64 10.43
C SER A 184 -1.35 -25.21 9.01
N SER A 185 -0.52 -26.21 8.73
CA SER A 185 -0.55 -26.93 7.46
C SER A 185 -1.85 -27.76 7.34
N LEU A 186 -2.57 -27.56 6.23
CA LEU A 186 -3.85 -28.22 5.96
C LEU A 186 -3.81 -28.99 4.64
N ASN A 187 -4.33 -30.21 4.66
CA ASN A 187 -4.43 -31.05 3.47
C ASN A 187 -5.67 -30.68 2.65
N VAL A 188 -5.49 -30.52 1.34
CA VAL A 188 -6.55 -30.24 0.35
C VAL A 188 -7.52 -31.41 0.20
N GLY A 189 -7.06 -32.64 0.43
CA GLY A 189 -7.82 -33.85 0.20
C GLY A 189 -8.07 -34.09 -1.29
N HIS A 190 -9.12 -34.86 -1.61
CA HIS A 190 -9.50 -35.15 -2.99
C HIS A 190 -10.32 -34.00 -3.59
N CYS A 191 -9.76 -33.32 -4.59
CA CYS A 191 -10.42 -32.21 -5.27
C CYS A 191 -10.04 -32.18 -6.76
N ALA A 192 -10.96 -32.61 -7.63
CA ALA A 192 -10.71 -32.71 -9.06
C ALA A 192 -10.92 -31.40 -9.83
N GLU A 193 -11.99 -30.68 -9.52
CA GLU A 193 -12.35 -29.44 -10.21
C GLU A 193 -11.47 -28.26 -9.74
N ALA A 194 -11.40 -27.21 -10.55
CA ALA A 194 -10.67 -25.99 -10.20
C ALA A 194 -11.29 -25.35 -8.94
N GLY A 195 -10.47 -25.14 -7.90
CA GLY A 195 -10.90 -24.53 -6.65
C GLY A 195 -12.01 -25.25 -5.89
N CYS A 196 -12.25 -26.55 -6.12
CA CYS A 196 -13.27 -27.26 -5.33
C CYS A 196 -12.92 -27.36 -3.84
N TYR A 197 -11.64 -27.30 -3.50
CA TYR A 197 -11.20 -27.01 -2.16
C TYR A 197 -11.15 -25.49 -2.00
N SER A 198 -11.86 -24.98 -1.00
CA SER A 198 -11.91 -23.55 -0.68
C SER A 198 -11.83 -23.38 0.84
N ARG A 199 -10.77 -22.73 1.32
CA ARG A 199 -10.54 -22.39 2.73
C ARG A 199 -10.65 -20.88 2.93
N PRO A 200 -11.76 -20.37 3.48
CA PRO A 200 -11.83 -19.00 3.98
C PRO A 200 -10.83 -18.79 5.11
N ILE A 201 -10.22 -17.61 5.16
CA ILE A 201 -9.25 -17.21 6.20
C ILE A 201 -9.94 -16.21 7.12
N ASN A 202 -10.16 -16.60 8.37
CA ASN A 202 -10.78 -15.75 9.38
C ASN A 202 -9.70 -15.12 10.26
N TYR A 203 -9.46 -13.83 10.06
CA TYR A 203 -8.58 -13.05 10.93
C TYR A 203 -9.28 -12.73 12.25
N ASN A 204 -8.49 -12.64 13.32
CA ASN A 204 -8.97 -12.19 14.63
C ASN A 204 -9.17 -10.65 14.69
N SER A 205 -9.12 -9.98 13.54
CA SER A 205 -9.17 -8.53 13.37
C SER A 205 -10.11 -8.21 12.22
N SER A 206 -10.86 -7.12 12.32
CA SER A 206 -11.75 -6.70 11.24
C SER A 206 -10.96 -6.23 10.02
N ILE A 207 -11.55 -6.34 8.83
CA ILE A 207 -10.92 -5.85 7.60
C ILE A 207 -10.66 -4.33 7.67
N GLY A 208 -11.51 -3.55 8.35
CA GLY A 208 -11.30 -2.11 8.55
C GLY A 208 -9.99 -1.82 9.30
N GLN A 209 -9.78 -2.48 10.43
CA GLN A 209 -8.56 -2.34 11.23
C GLN A 209 -7.31 -2.83 10.49
N ILE A 210 -7.43 -3.91 9.72
CA ILE A 210 -6.32 -4.41 8.90
C ILE A 210 -5.94 -3.38 7.82
N LYS A 211 -6.91 -2.79 7.12
CA LYS A 211 -6.66 -1.74 6.12
C LYS A 211 -5.96 -0.53 6.73
N ALA A 212 -6.47 -0.03 7.86
CA ALA A 212 -5.86 1.09 8.57
C ALA A 212 -4.42 0.78 9.02
N LEU A 213 -4.16 -0.42 9.54
CA LEU A 213 -2.80 -0.86 9.90
C LEU A 213 -1.87 -0.87 8.69
N MET A 214 -2.36 -1.38 7.55
CA MET A 214 -1.60 -1.42 6.31
C MET A 214 -1.28 -0.02 5.79
N GLU A 215 -2.21 0.93 5.88
CA GLU A 215 -1.99 2.33 5.50
C GLU A 215 -0.94 3.02 6.37
N LEU A 216 -0.92 2.73 7.67
CA LEU A 216 0.07 3.27 8.61
C LEU A 216 1.46 2.65 8.47
N SER A 217 1.58 1.49 7.83
CA SER A 217 2.82 0.71 7.72
C SER A 217 3.53 0.97 6.40
N THR A 218 4.86 0.96 6.40
CA THR A 218 5.64 1.12 5.15
C THR A 218 5.43 -0.10 4.24
N GLU A 219 5.50 -1.29 4.83
CA GLU A 219 5.42 -2.57 4.15
C GLU A 219 4.51 -3.52 4.90
N CYS A 220 3.83 -4.40 4.17
CA CYS A 220 3.18 -5.57 4.74
C CYS A 220 3.43 -6.77 3.84
N HIS A 221 3.59 -7.93 4.44
CA HIS A 221 3.84 -9.16 3.72
C HIS A 221 3.11 -10.34 4.37
N GLN A 222 2.84 -11.36 3.56
CA GLN A 222 2.23 -12.60 4.02
C GLN A 222 2.86 -13.79 3.30
N SER A 223 3.36 -14.76 4.06
CA SER A 223 3.95 -15.96 3.48
C SER A 223 2.88 -16.98 3.10
N ILE A 224 3.13 -17.70 2.01
CA ILE A 224 2.27 -18.77 1.53
C ILE A 224 3.16 -19.93 1.08
N LYS A 225 2.76 -21.16 1.42
CA LYS A 225 3.48 -22.37 1.03
C LYS A 225 2.50 -23.42 0.56
N TYR A 226 2.86 -24.14 -0.51
CA TYR A 226 2.14 -25.29 -1.00
C TYR A 226 3.08 -26.46 -1.30
N ASP A 227 2.90 -27.56 -0.58
CA ASP A 227 3.53 -28.85 -0.85
C ASP A 227 2.62 -29.65 -1.80
N CYS A 228 3.12 -29.96 -2.99
CA CYS A 228 2.32 -30.47 -4.11
C CYS A 228 2.89 -31.76 -4.71
N ASN A 229 1.99 -32.63 -5.16
CA ASN A 229 2.29 -33.78 -6.01
C ASN A 229 1.13 -33.95 -6.99
N PHE A 230 1.39 -33.87 -8.30
CA PHE A 230 0.36 -33.86 -9.34
C PHE A 230 -0.83 -32.90 -9.09
N SER A 231 -0.56 -31.75 -8.47
CA SER A 231 -1.58 -30.76 -8.07
C SER A 231 -1.18 -29.35 -8.53
N PRO A 232 -1.22 -29.07 -9.84
CA PRO A 232 -0.75 -27.81 -10.40
C PRO A 232 -1.62 -26.61 -10.01
N PHE A 233 -1.00 -25.44 -9.92
CA PHE A 233 -1.73 -24.18 -9.84
C PHE A 233 -2.37 -23.85 -11.19
N LYS A 234 -1.64 -24.09 -12.28
CA LYS A 234 -2.08 -23.88 -13.64
C LYS A 234 -1.61 -25.03 -14.54
N LEU A 235 -2.51 -25.55 -15.37
CA LEU A 235 -2.19 -26.59 -16.34
C LEU A 235 -2.91 -26.32 -17.67
N ASN A 236 -2.19 -26.36 -18.79
CA ASN A 236 -2.74 -26.12 -20.13
C ASN A 236 -3.55 -24.82 -20.26
N GLY A 237 -3.12 -23.76 -19.59
CA GLY A 237 -3.80 -22.46 -19.59
C GLY A 237 -4.94 -22.34 -18.58
N VAL A 238 -5.40 -23.42 -17.96
CA VAL A 238 -6.47 -23.45 -16.97
C VAL A 238 -5.90 -23.26 -15.57
N ALA A 239 -6.40 -22.28 -14.82
CA ALA A 239 -6.06 -22.09 -13.41
C ALA A 239 -6.90 -23.03 -12.55
N TYR A 240 -6.24 -23.90 -11.80
CA TYR A 240 -6.86 -24.82 -10.84
C TYR A 240 -6.82 -24.29 -9.40
N SER A 241 -5.89 -23.37 -9.13
CA SER A 241 -5.68 -22.80 -7.80
C SER A 241 -5.49 -21.28 -7.88
N TRP A 242 -5.99 -20.58 -6.86
CA TRP A 242 -5.85 -19.13 -6.68
C TRP A 242 -6.15 -18.76 -5.24
N TRP A 243 -5.73 -17.58 -4.82
CA TRP A 243 -6.15 -17.00 -3.54
C TRP A 243 -7.00 -15.76 -3.79
N ASN A 244 -7.78 -15.34 -2.80
CA ASN A 244 -8.61 -14.12 -2.91
C ASN A 244 -8.02 -12.98 -2.08
N ASP A 245 -7.99 -11.79 -2.67
CA ASP A 245 -7.59 -10.55 -2.00
C ASP A 245 -8.63 -10.05 -1.00
N ARG A 246 -8.34 -8.92 -0.35
CA ARG A 246 -9.22 -8.29 0.65
C ARG A 246 -10.55 -7.78 0.07
N GLU A 247 -10.65 -7.58 -1.25
CA GLU A 247 -11.87 -7.26 -1.97
C GLU A 247 -12.58 -8.51 -2.53
N GLY A 248 -11.96 -9.69 -2.40
CA GLY A 248 -12.49 -10.96 -2.87
C GLY A 248 -12.12 -11.32 -4.31
N ASN A 249 -11.28 -10.53 -5.01
CA ASN A 249 -10.85 -10.86 -6.36
C ASN A 249 -9.82 -12.00 -6.35
N ALA A 250 -9.83 -12.83 -7.39
CA ALA A 250 -8.90 -13.93 -7.54
C ALA A 250 -7.51 -13.42 -7.96
N GLN A 251 -6.47 -13.91 -7.28
CA GLN A 251 -5.07 -13.61 -7.50
C GLN A 251 -4.31 -14.92 -7.82
N HIS A 252 -3.45 -14.87 -8.84
CA HIS A 252 -2.81 -16.06 -9.41
C HIS A 252 -1.28 -16.09 -9.27
N PHE A 253 -0.67 -15.05 -8.71
CA PHE A 253 0.73 -15.05 -8.33
C PHE A 253 0.88 -15.57 -6.90
N TRP A 254 2.00 -16.23 -6.59
CA TRP A 254 2.22 -16.88 -5.29
C TRP A 254 3.45 -16.34 -4.55
N SER A 255 4.18 -15.38 -5.14
CA SER A 255 5.24 -14.61 -4.48
C SER A 255 5.44 -13.24 -5.12
N GLY A 256 5.96 -12.28 -4.35
CA GLY A 256 6.25 -10.91 -4.77
C GLY A 256 5.02 -10.02 -4.85
N SER A 257 4.98 -9.18 -5.89
CA SER A 257 3.88 -8.24 -6.16
C SER A 257 3.20 -8.50 -7.50
N ASN A 258 1.94 -8.11 -7.64
CA ASN A 258 1.14 -8.39 -8.84
C ASN A 258 1.36 -7.38 -9.99
N THR A 259 2.57 -6.85 -10.17
CA THR A 259 2.82 -5.72 -11.09
C THR A 259 2.44 -6.02 -12.54
N ASP A 260 2.49 -7.30 -12.95
CA ASP A 260 2.24 -7.71 -14.34
C ASP A 260 1.04 -8.66 -14.50
N GLY A 261 0.32 -9.00 -13.43
CA GLY A 261 -0.77 -10.01 -13.49
C GLY A 261 -0.29 -11.43 -13.80
N VAL A 262 1.02 -11.70 -13.65
CA VAL A 262 1.65 -12.94 -14.11
C VAL A 262 1.57 -14.02 -13.03
N HIS A 263 1.15 -15.21 -13.44
CA HIS A 263 1.27 -16.42 -12.63
C HIS A 263 2.76 -16.76 -12.42
N THR A 264 3.27 -16.50 -11.21
CA THR A 264 4.65 -16.79 -10.82
C THR A 264 4.75 -17.20 -9.36
N CYS A 265 5.74 -18.03 -9.05
CA CYS A 265 6.14 -18.40 -7.70
C CYS A 265 7.57 -17.90 -7.42
N GLN A 266 8.07 -18.07 -6.19
CA GLN A 266 9.40 -17.61 -5.82
C GLN A 266 10.50 -18.22 -6.70
N CYS A 267 10.41 -19.52 -7.00
CA CYS A 267 11.40 -20.17 -7.88
C CYS A 267 11.40 -19.59 -9.30
N GLY A 268 10.24 -19.09 -9.76
CA GLY A 268 10.09 -18.48 -11.08
C GLY A 268 10.70 -17.09 -11.16
N ILE A 269 10.66 -16.35 -10.03
CA ILE A 269 11.34 -15.06 -9.87
C ILE A 269 12.85 -15.27 -9.80
N ASP A 270 13.30 -16.25 -9.02
CA ASP A 270 14.72 -16.53 -8.81
C ASP A 270 15.37 -17.29 -9.99
N GLY A 271 14.55 -17.81 -10.92
CA GLY A 271 15.01 -18.58 -12.08
C GLY A 271 15.58 -19.95 -11.73
N ASN A 272 15.15 -20.55 -10.62
CA ASN A 272 15.71 -21.78 -10.06
C ASN A 272 14.65 -22.91 -9.87
N CYS A 273 13.49 -22.82 -10.52
CA CYS A 273 12.51 -23.90 -10.51
C CYS A 273 13.13 -25.22 -11.01
N VAL A 274 12.65 -26.35 -10.49
CA VAL A 274 13.13 -27.70 -10.84
C VAL A 274 13.02 -27.97 -12.33
N ASP A 275 11.91 -27.54 -12.94
CA ASP A 275 11.77 -27.47 -14.39
C ASP A 275 11.84 -26.00 -14.83
N SER A 276 12.86 -25.67 -15.63
CA SER A 276 13.06 -24.32 -16.17
C SER A 276 11.95 -23.85 -17.13
N ALA A 277 11.09 -24.75 -17.62
CA ALA A 277 9.99 -24.42 -18.52
C ALA A 277 8.74 -23.86 -17.79
N VAL A 278 8.64 -24.04 -16.48
CA VAL A 278 7.51 -23.57 -15.66
C VAL A 278 7.91 -22.38 -14.79
N LYS A 279 6.91 -21.69 -14.23
CA LYS A 279 7.10 -20.55 -13.31
C LYS A 279 6.85 -20.89 -11.84
N CYS A 280 6.40 -22.10 -11.58
CA CYS A 280 6.08 -22.67 -10.27
C CYS A 280 6.42 -24.16 -10.31
N ASN A 281 7.05 -24.67 -9.26
CA ASN A 281 7.39 -26.10 -9.17
C ASN A 281 6.14 -26.99 -9.19
N CYS A 282 5.02 -26.53 -8.67
CA CYS A 282 3.77 -27.30 -8.64
C CYS A 282 3.12 -27.46 -10.02
N ASP A 283 3.46 -26.60 -10.98
CA ASP A 283 2.96 -26.70 -12.36
C ASP A 283 3.66 -27.76 -13.20
N THR A 284 4.68 -28.43 -12.65
CA THR A 284 5.36 -29.53 -13.34
C THR A 284 4.48 -30.78 -13.37
N ILE A 285 4.68 -31.63 -14.37
CA ILE A 285 4.07 -32.97 -14.45
C ILE A 285 4.91 -34.04 -13.74
N SER A 286 5.86 -33.64 -12.88
CA SER A 286 6.79 -34.56 -12.23
C SER A 286 6.07 -35.39 -11.15
N PRO A 287 6.33 -36.71 -11.05
CA PRO A 287 5.73 -37.60 -10.05
C PRO A 287 6.34 -37.46 -8.64
N ILE A 288 7.15 -36.43 -8.42
CA ILE A 288 7.84 -36.20 -7.15
C ILE A 288 7.12 -35.13 -6.34
N GLN A 289 7.23 -35.22 -5.02
CA GLN A 289 6.77 -34.17 -4.12
C GLN A 289 7.61 -32.90 -4.36
N LEU A 290 6.92 -31.81 -4.68
CA LEU A 290 7.51 -30.48 -4.91
C LEU A 290 6.91 -29.47 -3.93
N VAL A 291 7.55 -28.31 -3.89
CA VAL A 291 7.16 -27.17 -3.04
C VAL A 291 7.25 -25.89 -3.85
N ASP A 292 6.25 -25.05 -3.68
CA ASP A 292 6.36 -23.62 -3.90
C ASP A 292 6.11 -22.90 -2.57
N ASP A 293 7.13 -22.21 -2.06
CA ASP A 293 7.02 -21.22 -1.00
C ASP A 293 7.16 -19.82 -1.61
N GLY A 294 6.50 -18.84 -0.99
CA GLY A 294 6.50 -17.46 -1.47
C GLY A 294 6.04 -16.47 -0.42
N VAL A 295 6.34 -15.21 -0.68
CA VAL A 295 5.95 -14.08 0.18
C VAL A 295 5.24 -13.06 -0.68
N ILE A 296 3.95 -12.85 -0.44
CA ILE A 296 3.17 -11.81 -1.08
C ILE A 296 3.52 -10.49 -0.40
N THR A 297 3.94 -9.50 -1.16
CA THR A 297 4.39 -8.17 -0.64
C THR A 297 3.53 -7.02 -1.13
N ASP A 298 2.51 -7.29 -1.96
CA ASP A 298 1.64 -6.26 -2.51
C ASP A 298 0.53 -5.86 -1.53
N LYS A 299 0.72 -4.71 -0.88
CA LYS A 299 -0.23 -4.12 0.07
C LYS A 299 -1.59 -3.79 -0.52
N ASN A 300 -1.72 -3.70 -1.84
CA ASN A 300 -3.00 -3.36 -2.45
C ASN A 300 -3.97 -4.55 -2.47
N VAL A 301 -3.44 -5.77 -2.40
CA VAL A 301 -4.21 -7.02 -2.50
C VAL A 301 -4.16 -7.87 -1.22
N LEU A 302 -3.22 -7.61 -0.31
CA LEU A 302 -3.23 -8.23 1.03
C LEU A 302 -4.36 -7.67 1.91
N PRO A 303 -4.79 -8.38 2.96
CA PRO A 303 -4.46 -9.78 3.30
C PRO A 303 -5.05 -10.82 2.34
N VAL A 304 -4.51 -12.04 2.37
CA VAL A 304 -5.15 -13.22 1.78
C VAL A 304 -6.42 -13.58 2.57
N THR A 305 -7.58 -13.60 1.92
CA THR A 305 -8.89 -13.89 2.55
C THR A 305 -9.42 -15.29 2.26
N ARG A 306 -8.90 -15.96 1.24
CA ARG A 306 -9.28 -17.33 0.88
C ARG A 306 -8.19 -18.03 0.09
N LEU A 307 -8.04 -19.32 0.30
CA LEU A 307 -7.19 -20.20 -0.51
C LEU A 307 -8.05 -21.22 -1.25
N ASN A 308 -7.83 -21.36 -2.56
CA ASN A 308 -8.55 -22.28 -3.41
C ASN A 308 -7.57 -23.18 -4.15
N PHE A 309 -7.81 -24.48 -4.07
CA PHE A 309 -6.96 -25.50 -4.70
C PHE A 309 -7.80 -26.50 -5.47
N GLY A 310 -7.17 -27.12 -6.47
CA GLY A 310 -7.78 -28.13 -7.33
C GLY A 310 -6.80 -29.16 -7.83
N ARG A 311 -7.30 -30.04 -8.70
CA ARG A 311 -6.53 -31.06 -9.42
C ARG A 311 -5.88 -32.16 -8.58
N THR A 312 -6.18 -32.29 -7.29
CA THR A 312 -5.82 -33.43 -6.43
C THR A 312 -6.76 -34.63 -6.62
N GLN A 313 -6.87 -35.15 -7.84
CA GLN A 313 -7.81 -36.22 -8.21
C GLN A 313 -7.21 -37.63 -8.36
N LEU A 314 -5.88 -37.73 -8.44
CA LEU A 314 -5.20 -39.02 -8.56
C LEU A 314 -4.96 -39.60 -7.16
N GLU A 315 -4.93 -40.92 -7.02
CA GLU A 315 -4.55 -41.56 -5.74
C GLU A 315 -3.16 -41.13 -5.26
N THR A 316 -2.26 -40.80 -6.19
CA THR A 316 -0.91 -40.30 -5.90
C THR A 316 -0.84 -38.79 -5.77
N SER A 317 -1.91 -38.05 -6.08
CA SER A 317 -1.89 -36.59 -6.00
C SER A 317 -2.14 -36.10 -4.58
N SER A 318 -1.43 -35.06 -4.17
CA SER A 318 -1.57 -34.47 -2.85
C SER A 318 -1.32 -32.96 -2.90
N GLY A 319 -1.96 -32.24 -1.99
CA GLY A 319 -1.77 -30.81 -1.80
C GLY A 319 -1.85 -30.50 -0.32
N VAL A 320 -0.82 -29.86 0.23
CA VAL A 320 -0.83 -29.36 1.61
C VAL A 320 -0.43 -27.89 1.57
N HIS A 321 -1.31 -27.01 2.05
CA HIS A 321 -1.03 -25.57 2.08
C HIS A 321 -0.78 -25.09 3.50
N THR A 322 0.00 -24.01 3.62
CA THR A 322 0.24 -23.27 4.86
C THR A 322 0.23 -21.78 4.54
N LEU A 323 -0.49 -20.99 5.34
CA LEU A 323 -0.53 -19.53 5.22
C LEU A 323 0.06 -18.92 6.49
N GLY A 324 1.04 -18.05 6.34
CA GLY A 324 1.59 -17.28 7.44
C GLY A 324 0.73 -16.07 7.79
N ARG A 325 1.04 -15.46 8.93
CA ARG A 325 0.39 -14.22 9.38
C ARG A 325 0.64 -13.07 8.41
N LEU A 326 -0.30 -12.14 8.33
CA LEU A 326 -0.03 -10.83 7.75
C LEU A 326 0.86 -10.05 8.73
N VAL A 327 2.07 -9.70 8.29
CA VAL A 327 3.06 -8.95 9.08
C VAL A 327 3.25 -7.59 8.44
N CYS A 328 3.01 -6.53 9.20
CA CYS A 328 3.21 -5.15 8.79
C CYS A 328 4.34 -4.49 9.58
N THR A 329 5.20 -3.74 8.91
CA THR A 329 6.37 -3.08 9.52
C THR A 329 6.57 -1.66 9.01
N GLY A 330 7.44 -0.92 9.69
CA GLY A 330 7.75 0.46 9.35
C GLY A 330 6.67 1.44 9.78
N SER A 331 6.74 2.66 9.25
CA SER A 331 5.74 3.70 9.43
C SER A 331 5.83 4.63 8.22
N VAL A 332 4.68 5.00 7.67
CA VAL A 332 4.64 5.97 6.59
C VAL A 332 5.07 7.34 7.13
N THR A 333 6.21 7.83 6.66
CA THR A 333 6.64 9.21 6.88
C THR A 333 6.17 10.05 5.70
N LEU A 334 5.25 10.97 5.94
CA LEU A 334 4.88 11.97 4.95
C LEU A 334 6.08 12.87 4.67
N THR A 335 6.58 12.83 3.43
CA THR A 335 7.61 13.73 2.94
C THR A 335 6.94 15.00 2.40
N GLY A 336 6.87 16.04 3.22
CA GLY A 336 6.26 17.32 2.84
C GLY A 336 5.09 17.71 3.73
N LEU A 337 4.38 18.77 3.35
CA LEU A 337 3.18 19.21 4.05
C LEU A 337 2.00 18.29 3.69
N PRO A 338 1.05 18.07 4.63
CA PRO A 338 -0.13 17.25 4.38
C PRO A 338 -1.01 17.87 3.29
N SER A 339 -1.50 17.02 2.38
CA SER A 339 -2.38 17.40 1.27
C SER A 339 -3.84 17.02 1.50
N SER A 340 -4.13 16.27 2.56
CA SER A 340 -5.48 15.79 2.89
C SER A 340 -5.69 15.58 4.39
N CYS A 341 -6.95 15.38 4.79
CA CYS A 341 -7.30 14.89 6.12
C CYS A 341 -6.72 13.50 6.39
N ALA A 342 -6.61 12.63 5.37
CA ALA A 342 -5.96 11.34 5.53
C ALA A 342 -4.47 11.51 5.89
N ASP A 343 -3.79 12.46 5.26
CA ASP A 343 -2.40 12.79 5.59
C ASP A 343 -2.27 13.30 7.02
N LEU A 344 -3.17 14.20 7.42
CA LEU A 344 -3.24 14.71 8.79
C LEU A 344 -3.49 13.57 9.80
N GLN A 345 -4.40 12.66 9.49
CA GLN A 345 -4.67 11.49 10.33
C GLN A 345 -3.44 10.61 10.44
N MET A 346 -2.73 10.33 9.33
CA MET A 346 -1.51 9.52 9.34
C MET A 346 -0.44 10.09 10.28
N ILE A 347 -0.24 11.42 10.30
CA ILE A 347 0.72 12.08 11.21
C ILE A 347 0.17 12.29 12.65
N GLY A 348 -1.02 11.77 12.95
CA GLY A 348 -1.56 11.71 14.32
C GLY A 348 -2.56 12.82 14.67
N HIS A 349 -3.09 13.57 13.71
CA HIS A 349 -4.23 14.45 13.97
C HIS A 349 -5.51 13.63 14.17
N THR A 350 -6.20 13.91 15.28
CA THR A 350 -7.44 13.22 15.67
C THR A 350 -8.57 14.17 16.06
N LEU A 351 -8.31 15.48 16.08
CA LEU A 351 -9.28 16.49 16.49
C LEU A 351 -10.09 16.98 15.29
N ASN A 352 -11.40 16.86 15.33
CA ASN A 352 -12.26 17.43 14.29
C ASN A 352 -12.07 18.94 14.18
N GLY A 353 -12.06 19.48 12.96
CA GLY A 353 -11.90 20.91 12.79
C GLY A 353 -11.45 21.34 11.40
N PHE A 354 -11.13 22.62 11.27
CA PHE A 354 -10.59 23.21 10.05
C PHE A 354 -9.07 23.09 10.04
N TYR A 355 -8.53 22.62 8.91
CA TYR A 355 -7.11 22.43 8.69
C TYR A 355 -6.69 23.04 7.36
N SER A 356 -5.44 23.49 7.30
CA SER A 356 -4.79 23.91 6.07
C SER A 356 -4.01 22.74 5.48
N VAL A 357 -4.28 22.41 4.22
CA VAL A 357 -3.62 21.34 3.48
C VAL A 357 -3.11 21.86 2.13
N VAL A 358 -2.03 21.27 1.63
CA VAL A 358 -1.46 21.64 0.33
C VAL A 358 -2.31 21.05 -0.79
N GLY A 359 -2.96 21.94 -1.56
CA GLY A 359 -3.58 21.59 -2.83
C GLY A 359 -2.58 21.58 -3.98
N SER A 360 -3.08 21.42 -5.21
CA SER A 360 -2.24 21.30 -6.41
C SER A 360 -1.33 22.51 -6.69
N ALA A 361 -1.72 23.71 -6.28
CA ALA A 361 -0.92 24.94 -6.43
C ALA A 361 -0.97 25.86 -5.20
N LYS A 362 -2.01 25.71 -4.37
CA LYS A 362 -2.43 26.68 -3.35
C LYS A 362 -2.67 25.96 -2.03
N MET A 363 -2.63 26.71 -0.93
CA MET A 363 -3.09 26.20 0.35
C MET A 363 -4.63 26.15 0.35
N GLU A 364 -5.18 25.02 0.78
CA GLU A 364 -6.61 24.79 0.88
C GLU A 364 -7.03 24.71 2.34
N SER A 365 -8.21 25.24 2.65
CA SER A 365 -8.88 25.00 3.93
C SER A 365 -9.85 23.84 3.76
N VAL A 366 -9.68 22.81 4.57
CA VAL A 366 -10.56 21.65 4.64
C VAL A 366 -11.11 21.50 6.06
N TYR A 367 -12.32 20.98 6.19
CA TYR A 367 -12.83 20.48 7.45
C TYR A 367 -12.59 18.97 7.50
N CYS A 368 -11.91 18.51 8.55
CA CYS A 368 -11.66 17.09 8.82
C CYS A 368 -12.57 16.61 9.95
N ASP A 369 -13.28 15.51 9.70
CA ASP A 369 -14.06 14.76 10.69
C ASP A 369 -13.38 13.41 10.94
N PHE A 370 -12.45 13.39 11.89
CA PHE A 370 -11.68 12.20 12.26
C PHE A 370 -12.51 11.19 13.05
N THR A 371 -13.81 11.42 13.29
CA THR A 371 -14.70 10.38 13.83
C THR A 371 -15.15 9.38 12.77
N LYS A 372 -14.80 9.63 11.50
CA LYS A 372 -15.14 8.82 10.34
C LYS A 372 -13.90 8.19 9.72
N LEU A 373 -14.10 7.12 8.94
CA LEU A 373 -13.01 6.51 8.18
C LEU A 373 -12.67 7.36 6.94
N PRO A 374 -11.43 7.28 6.40
CA PRO A 374 -11.01 8.05 5.24
C PRO A 374 -11.93 7.97 4.02
N ASP A 375 -12.51 6.79 3.79
CA ASP A 375 -13.41 6.50 2.67
C ASP A 375 -14.87 6.96 2.91
N ASP A 376 -15.21 7.38 4.13
CA ASP A 376 -16.57 7.77 4.48
C ASP A 376 -16.93 9.16 3.98
N ALA A 377 -18.20 9.30 3.57
CA ALA A 377 -18.74 10.58 3.17
C ALA A 377 -18.63 11.64 4.29
N GLY A 378 -17.95 12.74 3.98
CA GLY A 378 -17.75 13.86 4.89
C GLY A 378 -16.61 13.68 5.89
N PHE A 379 -15.73 12.69 5.71
CA PHE A 379 -14.42 12.64 6.39
C PHE A 379 -13.59 13.90 6.09
N GLN A 380 -13.52 14.26 4.80
CA GLN A 380 -12.95 15.53 4.35
C GLN A 380 -14.01 16.34 3.62
N LYS A 381 -14.14 17.61 4.00
CA LYS A 381 -14.97 18.58 3.27
C LYS A 381 -14.12 19.76 2.87
N TRP A 382 -14.03 20.03 1.56
CA TRP A 382 -13.38 21.23 1.05
C TRP A 382 -14.20 22.47 1.44
N ILE A 383 -13.52 23.48 2.00
CA ILE A 383 -14.15 24.71 2.49
C ILE A 383 -13.80 25.88 1.57
N GLY A 384 -12.55 25.95 1.11
CA GLY A 384 -12.08 27.04 0.26
C GLY A 384 -10.56 27.08 0.17
N TYR A 385 -10.03 28.17 -0.38
CA TYR A 385 -8.60 28.46 -0.35
C TYR A 385 -8.21 29.21 0.92
N ALA A 386 -7.04 28.88 1.47
CA ALA A 386 -6.39 29.70 2.48
C ALA A 386 -5.41 30.64 1.78
N ASP A 387 -5.60 31.95 1.92
CA ASP A 387 -4.67 32.93 1.38
C ASP A 387 -3.41 33.00 2.24
N VAL A 388 -2.46 32.11 1.94
CA VAL A 388 -1.17 32.05 2.60
C VAL A 388 -0.12 32.71 1.70
N LYS A 389 0.57 33.70 2.26
CA LYS A 389 1.73 34.37 1.65
C LYS A 389 2.89 34.24 2.62
N SER A 390 4.00 33.70 2.17
CA SER A 390 5.20 33.53 3.00
C SER A 390 5.89 34.86 3.30
N ALA A 391 5.73 35.85 2.42
CA ALA A 391 6.12 37.23 2.64
C ALA A 391 5.18 38.18 1.87
N PRO A 392 4.78 39.32 2.46
CA PRO A 392 4.04 40.35 1.74
C PRO A 392 4.91 40.97 0.63
N VAL A 393 4.29 41.20 -0.53
CA VAL A 393 4.94 41.89 -1.65
C VAL A 393 3.97 42.92 -2.20
N HIS A 394 4.24 44.19 -1.94
CA HIS A 394 3.47 45.27 -2.50
C HIS A 394 4.24 46.59 -2.48
N PHE A 395 4.02 47.40 -3.50
CA PHE A 395 4.66 48.69 -3.63
C PHE A 395 3.70 49.75 -4.14
N TYR A 396 4.03 50.99 -3.81
CA TYR A 396 3.40 52.19 -4.32
C TYR A 396 4.46 53.28 -4.43
N VAL A 397 4.80 53.64 -5.67
CA VAL A 397 5.84 54.62 -6.00
C VAL A 397 5.27 55.73 -6.88
N GLN A 398 5.85 56.92 -6.72
CA GLN A 398 5.40 58.13 -7.39
C GLN A 398 6.57 58.89 -7.99
N ARG A 399 6.28 59.67 -9.03
CA ARG A 399 7.22 60.65 -9.55
C ARG A 399 7.03 62.00 -8.87
N ASN A 400 8.07 62.83 -8.90
CA ASN A 400 8.03 64.24 -8.48
C ASN A 400 8.47 65.19 -9.60
N SER A 401 8.74 64.65 -10.79
CA SER A 401 9.20 65.42 -11.94
C SER A 401 8.70 64.81 -13.25
N SER A 402 8.46 65.67 -14.23
CA SER A 402 8.00 65.25 -15.56
C SER A 402 9.03 64.31 -16.23
N PHE A 403 8.54 63.35 -17.01
CA PHE A 403 9.37 62.34 -17.67
C PHE A 403 9.24 62.42 -19.19
N TYR A 404 10.39 62.52 -19.86
CA TYR A 404 10.54 62.75 -21.30
C TYR A 404 11.11 61.55 -22.08
N PRO A 405 12.07 60.77 -21.54
CA PRO A 405 12.71 59.70 -22.31
C PRO A 405 11.70 58.68 -22.87
N GLN A 406 11.82 58.37 -24.15
CA GLN A 406 10.98 57.37 -24.81
C GLN A 406 11.59 55.97 -24.66
N ASN A 407 10.72 54.95 -24.64
CA ASN A 407 11.09 53.52 -24.62
C ASN A 407 12.10 53.15 -23.51
N THR A 408 12.14 53.94 -22.46
CA THR A 408 13.01 53.76 -21.30
C THR A 408 12.13 53.48 -20.08
N PRO A 409 12.48 52.52 -19.21
CA PRO A 409 11.78 52.31 -17.95
C PRO A 409 11.67 53.61 -17.15
N ILE A 410 10.48 53.89 -16.64
CA ILE A 410 10.21 55.12 -15.87
C ILE A 410 10.77 54.96 -14.45
N PRO A 411 11.80 55.73 -14.02
CA PRO A 411 12.25 55.71 -12.65
C PRO A 411 11.23 56.41 -11.73
N PHE A 412 11.39 56.26 -10.42
CA PHE A 412 10.53 56.92 -9.43
C PHE A 412 11.38 57.55 -8.36
N GLU A 413 11.03 58.78 -7.95
CA GLU A 413 11.79 59.53 -6.95
C GLU A 413 11.23 59.33 -5.53
N LEU A 414 9.97 58.90 -5.40
CA LEU A 414 9.27 58.75 -4.14
C LEU A 414 8.77 57.32 -3.95
N VAL A 415 9.12 56.73 -2.81
CA VAL A 415 8.55 55.48 -2.32
C VAL A 415 7.55 55.81 -1.22
N VAL A 416 6.27 55.50 -1.45
CA VAL A 416 5.26 55.56 -0.40
C VAL A 416 5.25 54.23 0.36
N MET A 417 5.43 53.12 -0.35
CA MET A 417 5.47 51.77 0.20
C MET A 417 6.25 50.85 -0.75
N ASN A 418 7.04 49.90 -0.22
CA ASN A 418 7.78 48.92 -1.02
C ASN A 418 8.11 47.68 -0.16
N GLU A 419 7.08 47.04 0.37
CA GLU A 419 7.24 45.83 1.17
C GLU A 419 7.65 44.65 0.27
N GLY A 420 8.62 43.87 0.74
CA GLY A 420 9.29 42.84 -0.05
C GLY A 420 10.45 43.35 -0.91
N ASN A 421 10.73 44.66 -0.90
CA ASN A 421 11.83 45.30 -1.66
C ASN A 421 11.84 44.94 -3.16
N ALA A 422 10.67 44.71 -3.73
CA ALA A 422 10.52 44.20 -5.09
C ALA A 422 10.60 45.30 -6.16
N MET A 423 10.35 46.56 -5.80
CA MET A 423 10.44 47.69 -6.73
C MET A 423 11.78 48.43 -6.60
N ASN A 424 12.54 48.52 -7.70
CA ASN A 424 13.73 49.34 -7.79
C ASN A 424 13.39 50.72 -8.39
N LEU A 425 13.52 51.76 -7.57
CA LEU A 425 13.17 53.14 -7.93
C LEU A 425 14.03 53.71 -9.05
N THR A 426 15.34 53.48 -9.01
CA THR A 426 16.29 54.04 -9.98
C THR A 426 16.15 53.40 -11.35
N SER A 427 15.92 52.10 -11.41
CA SER A 427 15.70 51.42 -12.69
C SER A 427 14.24 51.46 -13.15
N GLY A 428 13.29 51.79 -12.28
CA GLY A 428 11.86 51.79 -12.60
C GLY A 428 11.27 50.39 -12.80
N LYS A 429 11.91 49.35 -12.24
CA LYS A 429 11.54 47.95 -12.49
C LYS A 429 11.13 47.25 -11.21
N PHE A 430 9.99 46.58 -11.27
CA PHE A 430 9.60 45.57 -10.31
C PHE A 430 10.28 44.24 -10.66
N THR A 431 10.74 43.49 -9.65
CA THR A 431 11.27 42.12 -9.78
C THR A 431 10.48 41.21 -8.85
N ALA A 432 9.82 40.18 -9.39
CA ALA A 432 9.01 39.26 -8.62
C ALA A 432 9.89 38.43 -7.67
N PRO A 433 9.75 38.53 -6.35
CA PRO A 433 10.58 37.77 -5.42
C PRO A 433 10.18 36.29 -5.34
N ARG A 434 8.97 35.94 -5.77
CA ARG A 434 8.36 34.60 -5.65
C ARG A 434 7.41 34.33 -6.82
N PRO A 435 7.15 33.06 -7.16
CA PRO A 435 6.13 32.72 -8.12
C PRO A 435 4.73 33.03 -7.56
N GLY A 436 3.83 33.57 -8.38
CA GLY A 436 2.49 33.89 -7.94
C GLY A 436 1.72 34.80 -8.90
N THR A 437 0.51 35.16 -8.47
CA THR A 437 -0.35 36.11 -9.19
C THR A 437 -0.14 37.51 -8.63
N TYR A 438 0.21 38.46 -9.50
CA TYR A 438 0.48 39.85 -9.15
C TYR A 438 -0.45 40.79 -9.91
N TYR A 439 -0.93 41.83 -9.23
CA TYR A 439 -1.66 42.92 -9.85
C TYR A 439 -0.74 44.15 -9.98
N PHE A 440 -0.86 44.85 -11.09
CA PHE A 440 -0.18 46.11 -11.35
C PHE A 440 -1.17 47.17 -11.85
N SER A 441 -0.98 48.40 -11.42
CA SER A 441 -1.71 49.57 -11.89
C SER A 441 -0.77 50.76 -12.05
N PHE A 442 -0.77 51.32 -13.24
CA PHE A 442 -0.07 52.55 -13.59
C PHE A 442 -1.10 53.63 -13.90
N ALA A 443 -0.89 54.83 -13.38
CA ALA A 443 -1.56 56.00 -13.89
C ALA A 443 -0.62 57.19 -13.97
N GLY A 444 -0.92 58.10 -14.90
CA GLY A 444 -0.18 59.34 -15.06
C GLY A 444 -0.95 60.32 -15.92
N VAL A 445 -0.42 61.53 -16.06
CA VAL A 445 -1.02 62.57 -16.90
C VAL A 445 -0.12 62.81 -18.10
N ALA A 446 -0.61 62.48 -19.29
CA ALA A 446 0.05 62.87 -20.53
C ALA A 446 -0.18 64.36 -20.78
N ARG A 447 0.88 65.09 -21.10
CA ARG A 447 0.79 66.42 -21.67
C ARG A 447 1.06 66.34 -23.16
N LEU A 448 0.06 66.67 -23.96
CA LEU A 448 0.12 66.64 -25.42
C LEU A 448 0.36 68.05 -25.95
N SER A 449 1.37 68.21 -26.79
CA SER A 449 1.71 69.51 -27.38
C SER A 449 0.63 69.98 -28.35
N SER A 450 0.36 71.29 -28.40
CA SER A 450 -0.48 71.88 -29.45
C SER A 450 0.08 71.56 -30.83
N SER A 451 -0.74 71.03 -31.73
CA SER A 451 -0.31 70.62 -33.07
C SER A 451 -1.45 70.70 -34.08
N SER A 452 -1.12 71.05 -35.33
CA SER A 452 -1.99 70.91 -36.50
C SER A 452 -2.00 69.49 -37.07
N SER A 453 -1.21 68.58 -36.50
CA SER A 453 -1.20 67.15 -36.80
C SER A 453 -1.62 66.33 -35.58
N SER A 454 -1.83 65.02 -35.77
CA SER A 454 -2.11 64.11 -34.66
C SER A 454 -0.90 64.03 -33.71
N VAL A 455 -1.17 64.21 -32.42
CA VAL A 455 -0.22 64.00 -31.32
C VAL A 455 -0.76 62.91 -30.43
N SER A 456 0.10 62.05 -29.92
CA SER A 456 -0.30 61.02 -28.97
C SER A 456 0.78 60.78 -27.95
N LEU A 457 0.39 60.15 -26.84
CA LEU A 457 1.33 59.58 -25.89
C LEU A 457 0.77 58.24 -25.44
N SER A 458 1.60 57.21 -25.56
CA SER A 458 1.28 55.87 -25.15
C SER A 458 2.13 55.45 -23.96
N SER A 459 1.54 54.71 -23.04
CA SER A 459 2.26 53.96 -22.01
C SER A 459 2.24 52.47 -22.35
N TYR A 460 3.32 51.77 -22.02
CA TYR A 460 3.53 50.36 -22.36
C TYR A 460 4.05 49.60 -21.14
N LEU A 461 3.33 48.55 -20.74
CA LEU A 461 3.75 47.63 -19.67
C LEU A 461 4.49 46.44 -20.26
N TYR A 462 5.70 46.19 -19.79
CA TYR A 462 6.55 45.10 -20.22
C TYR A 462 6.72 44.05 -19.13
N LEU A 463 6.78 42.79 -19.53
CA LEU A 463 7.24 41.65 -18.74
C LEU A 463 8.45 41.05 -19.44
N ASN A 464 9.63 41.09 -18.81
CA ASN A 464 10.87 40.55 -19.37
C ASN A 464 11.16 41.00 -20.83
N GLY A 465 10.80 42.24 -21.16
CA GLY A 465 10.99 42.83 -22.49
C GLY A 465 9.89 42.52 -23.49
N LYS A 466 8.92 41.66 -23.15
CA LYS A 466 7.71 41.44 -23.94
C LYS A 466 6.63 42.45 -23.55
N LEU A 467 6.03 43.11 -24.55
CA LEU A 467 4.89 44.00 -24.34
C LEU A 467 3.67 43.19 -23.88
N ILE A 468 3.06 43.59 -22.77
CA ILE A 468 1.89 42.93 -22.17
C ILE A 468 0.62 43.76 -22.30
N GLY A 469 0.74 45.08 -22.18
CA GLY A 469 -0.40 45.98 -22.32
C GLY A 469 0.04 47.38 -22.66
N SER A 470 -0.88 48.18 -23.17
CA SER A 470 -0.62 49.58 -23.49
C SER A 470 -1.86 50.43 -23.27
N SER A 471 -1.66 51.71 -23.00
CA SER A 471 -2.70 52.73 -23.10
C SER A 471 -2.22 53.86 -24.01
N ASN A 472 -3.13 54.51 -24.70
CA ASN A 472 -2.85 55.58 -25.64
C ASN A 472 -3.85 56.70 -25.44
N VAL A 473 -3.37 57.92 -25.42
CA VAL A 473 -4.19 59.13 -25.57
C VAL A 473 -3.70 59.89 -26.77
N ASP A 474 -4.62 60.33 -27.60
CA ASP A 474 -4.33 61.09 -28.81
C ASP A 474 -5.25 62.28 -28.95
N GLU A 475 -4.73 63.30 -29.62
CA GLU A 475 -5.38 64.55 -29.90
C GLU A 475 -5.02 64.99 -31.31
N THR A 476 -5.92 65.69 -32.01
CA THR A 476 -5.68 66.16 -33.38
C THR A 476 -6.18 67.58 -33.54
N ASN A 477 -5.42 68.42 -34.27
CA ASN A 477 -5.76 69.82 -34.51
C ASN A 477 -5.98 70.63 -33.22
N THR A 478 -5.12 70.43 -32.22
CA THR A 478 -5.24 71.12 -30.93
C THR A 478 -4.50 72.45 -30.94
N PRO A 479 -5.22 73.58 -30.76
CA PRO A 479 -4.58 74.91 -30.75
C PRO A 479 -3.84 75.19 -29.43
N VAL A 480 -4.11 74.40 -28.39
CA VAL A 480 -3.53 74.52 -27.05
C VAL A 480 -3.05 73.17 -26.55
N VAL A 481 -2.16 73.20 -25.55
CA VAL A 481 -1.68 72.00 -24.85
C VAL A 481 -2.85 71.31 -24.15
N GLN A 482 -2.92 69.99 -24.29
CA GLN A 482 -3.93 69.17 -23.62
C GLN A 482 -3.29 68.31 -22.53
N TYR A 483 -4.08 68.01 -21.49
CA TYR A 483 -3.71 67.10 -20.42
C TYR A 483 -4.73 65.96 -20.36
N SER A 484 -4.25 64.74 -20.54
CA SER A 484 -5.10 63.55 -20.60
C SER A 484 -4.57 62.48 -19.65
N VAL A 485 -5.47 61.79 -18.96
CA VAL A 485 -5.09 60.73 -18.03
C VAL A 485 -4.74 59.47 -18.80
N LEU A 486 -3.59 58.87 -18.48
CA LEU A 486 -3.21 57.53 -18.90
C LEU A 486 -3.41 56.57 -17.74
N THR A 487 -4.09 55.47 -17.99
CA THR A 487 -4.21 54.38 -17.02
C THR A 487 -3.89 53.06 -17.70
N LEU A 488 -3.28 52.14 -16.95
CA LEU A 488 -3.03 50.79 -17.40
C LEU A 488 -3.05 49.86 -16.20
N GLN A 489 -3.74 48.74 -16.33
CA GLN A 489 -3.83 47.73 -15.28
C GLN A 489 -3.57 46.35 -15.88
N SER A 490 -2.94 45.47 -15.11
CA SER A 490 -2.72 44.10 -15.54
C SER A 490 -2.55 43.17 -14.34
N THR A 491 -3.12 41.97 -14.44
CA THR A 491 -2.89 40.87 -13.50
C THR A 491 -2.06 39.81 -14.20
N LEU A 492 -0.92 39.44 -13.63
CA LEU A 492 0.08 38.59 -14.25
C LEU A 492 0.47 37.44 -13.33
N ASN A 493 0.59 36.25 -13.92
CA ASN A 493 1.29 35.13 -13.29
C ASN A 493 2.77 35.32 -13.55
N LEU A 494 3.53 35.54 -12.49
CA LEU A 494 4.97 35.78 -12.56
C LEU A 494 5.73 34.61 -11.94
N LYS A 495 6.90 34.33 -12.48
CA LYS A 495 7.92 33.48 -11.86
C LYS A 495 8.86 34.33 -11.02
N LYS A 496 9.60 33.68 -10.12
CA LYS A 496 10.70 34.34 -9.42
C LYS A 496 11.66 34.98 -10.44
N ASP A 497 12.10 36.20 -10.12
CA ASP A 497 13.00 37.06 -10.88
C ASP A 497 12.41 37.65 -12.18
N ASP A 498 11.13 37.40 -12.49
CA ASP A 498 10.45 38.11 -13.59
C ASP A 498 10.39 39.62 -13.32
N GLN A 499 10.68 40.41 -14.34
CA GLN A 499 10.73 41.87 -14.26
C GLN A 499 9.56 42.54 -14.98
N VAL A 500 8.92 43.50 -14.30
CA VAL A 500 7.81 44.30 -14.83
C VAL A 500 8.13 45.79 -14.78
N TRP A 501 7.88 46.52 -15.87
CA TRP A 501 8.09 47.97 -15.91
C TRP A 501 7.20 48.67 -16.93
N VAL A 502 7.08 49.99 -16.79
CA VAL A 502 6.33 50.85 -17.70
C VAL A 502 7.29 51.75 -18.47
N THR A 503 7.04 51.95 -19.76
CA THR A 503 7.69 52.98 -20.59
C THR A 503 6.64 53.89 -21.23
N ILE A 504 7.07 55.03 -21.76
CA ILE A 504 6.25 55.87 -22.63
C ILE A 504 6.84 55.96 -24.03
N SER A 505 6.00 56.25 -25.03
CA SER A 505 6.43 56.61 -26.37
C SER A 505 5.42 57.55 -27.01
N TYR A 506 5.89 58.42 -27.90
CA TYR A 506 5.08 59.43 -28.60
C TYR A 506 5.66 59.69 -30.00
N PRO A 507 4.84 60.17 -30.97
CA PRO A 507 5.30 60.33 -32.34
C PRO A 507 6.52 61.25 -32.46
N SER A 508 7.47 60.86 -33.31
CA SER A 508 8.67 61.65 -33.60
C SER A 508 8.29 63.05 -34.11
N GLY A 509 8.92 64.09 -33.57
CA GLY A 509 8.64 65.49 -33.92
C GLY A 509 7.57 66.17 -33.06
N THR A 510 6.97 65.45 -32.11
CA THR A 510 6.08 66.01 -31.09
C THR A 510 6.87 66.30 -29.79
N SER A 511 6.31 67.16 -28.93
CA SER A 511 6.89 67.47 -27.60
C SER A 511 6.00 67.00 -26.45
N SER A 512 5.29 65.89 -26.68
CA SER A 512 4.47 65.23 -25.66
C SER A 512 5.36 64.58 -24.60
N PHE A 513 4.91 64.57 -23.34
CA PHE A 513 5.64 63.94 -22.25
C PHE A 513 4.70 63.56 -21.09
N LEU A 514 5.20 62.76 -20.16
CA LEU A 514 4.48 62.42 -18.94
C LEU A 514 4.65 63.54 -17.92
N SER A 515 3.57 64.29 -17.69
CA SER A 515 3.55 65.48 -16.85
C SER A 515 3.50 65.11 -15.38
N ASP A 516 4.35 65.76 -14.59
CA ASP A 516 4.38 65.62 -13.14
C ASP A 516 4.78 66.93 -12.44
N SER A 517 4.50 67.00 -11.13
CA SER A 517 4.78 68.14 -10.26
C SER A 517 4.84 67.71 -8.79
N ILE A 518 4.89 68.69 -7.86
CA ILE A 518 4.76 68.47 -6.41
C ILE A 518 3.43 67.80 -6.00
N TYR A 519 2.47 67.67 -6.92
CA TYR A 519 1.20 66.98 -6.70
C TYR A 519 1.21 65.50 -7.13
N HIS A 520 2.34 64.98 -7.64
CA HIS A 520 2.57 63.55 -7.89
C HIS A 520 1.53 62.88 -8.79
N TYR A 521 1.40 63.34 -10.04
CA TYR A 521 0.37 62.85 -10.96
C TYR A 521 0.65 61.45 -11.50
N THR A 522 1.92 61.04 -11.54
CA THR A 522 2.35 59.72 -12.02
C THR A 522 2.60 58.79 -10.85
N HIS A 523 1.95 57.64 -10.88
CA HIS A 523 2.12 56.62 -9.87
C HIS A 523 2.05 55.21 -10.45
N PHE A 524 2.81 54.32 -9.83
CA PHE A 524 2.84 52.89 -10.16
C PHE A 524 2.69 52.09 -8.87
N THR A 525 1.72 51.19 -8.87
CA THR A 525 1.44 50.32 -7.74
C THR A 525 1.35 48.88 -8.21
N GLY A 526 1.75 47.96 -7.34
CA GLY A 526 1.54 46.55 -7.58
C GLY A 526 1.63 45.75 -6.30
N PHE A 527 0.95 44.61 -6.27
CA PHE A 527 0.91 43.73 -5.11
C PHE A 527 0.67 42.28 -5.51
N MET A 528 1.19 41.36 -4.71
CA MET A 528 0.92 39.93 -4.83
C MET A 528 -0.50 39.67 -4.33
N LEU A 529 -1.35 39.15 -5.22
CA LEU A 529 -2.67 38.66 -4.87
C LEU A 529 -2.56 37.29 -4.20
N GLU A 530 -1.67 36.44 -4.69
CA GLU A 530 -1.58 35.05 -4.28
C GLU A 530 -0.18 34.47 -4.58
N GLU A 531 0.37 33.70 -3.65
CA GLU A 531 1.65 33.00 -3.81
C GLU A 531 1.42 31.58 -4.33
N GLU A 532 2.25 31.12 -5.27
CA GLU A 532 2.26 29.72 -5.71
C GLU A 532 3.13 28.90 -4.73
N ILE A 533 2.48 28.33 -3.72
CA ILE A 533 3.15 27.64 -2.61
C ILE A 533 3.72 26.29 -3.05
N GLY A 534 3.03 25.56 -3.93
CA GLY A 534 3.50 24.26 -4.42
C GLY A 534 4.86 24.30 -5.14
N ALA A 535 5.22 25.45 -5.72
CA ALA A 535 6.51 25.69 -6.39
C ALA A 535 7.56 26.38 -5.48
N SER A 536 7.16 26.82 -4.28
CA SER A 536 7.99 27.60 -3.36
C SER A 536 8.49 26.80 -2.15
N LEU A 537 8.01 25.56 -1.98
CA LEU A 537 8.36 24.63 -0.91
C LEU A 537 9.40 23.60 -1.34
#